data_AF-A0A4Q9VYM7-F1
#
_entry.id   AF-A0A4Q9VYM7-F1
#
_cell.length_a   1.000
_cell.length_b   1.000
_cell.length_c   1.000
_cell.angle_alpha   90.00
_cell.angle_beta   90.00
_cell.angle_gamma   90.00
#
_symmetry.space_group_name_H-M   'P 1'
#
loop_
_entity.id
_entity.type
_entity.pdbx_description
1 polymer ?
#
loop_
_entity_poly.entity_id
_entity_poly.type
_entity_poly.pdbx_seq_one_letter_code
_entity_poly.pdbx_strand_id
1 'polypeptide(L)'
;MAEAIGVSRVSIQRLWEAHRLQPHRRRMFERSNDPAFAAEVDDSVGLDMEPPAPAVVVVIDEKSRIRALDRTLPGLPLKPGKGGAPTHDDQCNGTTALFAAPDVLHGTIVGRGMPKHRHQVPIAFLDAVERALPAGKGIRRRGCRRGSRRLLFSASTPSEPDRSTR
;
A
#
# COMPACT_ATOMS: atom_id res chain seq x y z
N MET A 1 23.46 -4.83 25.25
CA MET A 1 22.43 -5.17 26.27
C MET A 1 23.03 -5.97 27.41
N ALA A 2 23.61 -7.16 27.18
CA ALA A 2 24.27 -7.94 28.23
C ALA A 2 25.36 -7.15 28.99
N GLU A 3 26.30 -6.55 28.27
CA GLU A 3 27.37 -5.70 28.82
C GLU A 3 26.82 -4.47 29.56
N ALA A 4 25.88 -3.75 28.95
CA ALA A 4 25.27 -2.55 29.52
C ALA A 4 24.51 -2.81 30.85
N ILE A 5 24.06 -4.04 31.09
CA ILE A 5 23.30 -4.44 32.30
C ILE A 5 24.18 -5.31 33.22
N GLY A 6 25.42 -5.63 32.84
CA GLY A 6 26.33 -6.44 33.65
C GLY A 6 25.93 -7.91 33.80
N VAL A 7 25.19 -8.48 32.85
CA VAL A 7 24.71 -9.88 32.90
C VAL A 7 25.26 -10.73 31.77
N SER A 8 25.24 -12.05 31.93
CA SER A 8 25.72 -12.97 30.90
C SER A 8 24.82 -12.96 29.66
N ARG A 9 25.42 -13.20 28.48
CA ARG A 9 24.69 -13.31 27.20
C ARG A 9 23.56 -14.34 27.26
N VAL A 10 23.79 -15.47 27.93
CA VAL A 10 22.83 -16.57 28.09
C VAL A 10 21.60 -16.11 28.90
N SER A 11 21.80 -15.28 29.92
CA SER A 11 20.69 -14.73 30.73
C SER A 11 19.78 -13.85 29.88
N ILE A 12 20.37 -13.01 29.02
CA ILE A 12 19.60 -12.18 28.07
C ILE A 12 18.87 -13.04 27.03
N GLN A 13 19.49 -14.12 26.52
CA GLN A 13 18.85 -15.03 25.57
C GLN A 13 17.63 -15.72 26.18
N ARG A 14 17.75 -16.26 27.40
CA ARG A 14 16.64 -16.87 28.13
C ARG A 14 15.50 -15.89 28.36
N LEU A 15 15.82 -14.63 28.70
CA LEU A 15 14.82 -13.58 28.87
C LEU A 15 14.11 -13.28 27.55
N TRP A 16 14.86 -13.17 26.44
CA TRP A 16 14.26 -12.96 25.13
C TRP A 16 13.36 -14.12 24.70
N GLU A 17 13.75 -15.37 24.95
CA GLU A 17 12.92 -16.54 24.67
C GLU A 17 11.64 -16.54 25.51
N ALA A 18 11.75 -16.31 26.83
CA ALA A 18 10.61 -16.27 27.75
C ALA A 18 9.57 -15.22 27.36
N HIS A 19 10.02 -14.06 26.87
CA HIS A 19 9.16 -12.96 26.45
C HIS A 19 8.92 -12.89 24.93
N ARG A 20 9.40 -13.89 24.17
CA ARG A 20 9.33 -13.95 22.70
C ARG A 20 9.87 -12.68 22.02
N LEU A 21 10.86 -12.04 22.62
CA LEU A 21 11.53 -10.86 22.08
C LEU A 21 12.44 -11.27 20.93
N GLN A 22 12.33 -10.57 19.81
CA GLN A 22 13.11 -10.83 18.60
C GLN A 22 13.81 -9.55 18.15
N PRO A 23 14.89 -9.11 18.83
CA PRO A 23 15.54 -7.83 18.55
C PRO A 23 16.12 -7.71 17.14
N HIS A 24 16.44 -8.85 16.51
CA HIS A 24 16.88 -8.94 15.12
C HIS A 24 15.74 -8.67 14.12
N ARG A 25 14.47 -8.80 14.55
CA ARG A 25 13.30 -8.45 13.74
C ARG A 25 12.93 -6.99 14.00
N ARG A 26 13.52 -6.11 13.20
CA ARG A 26 13.11 -4.70 13.16
C ARG A 26 11.79 -4.59 12.40
N ARG A 27 10.77 -4.07 13.06
CA ARG A 27 9.53 -3.65 12.40
C ARG A 27 9.63 -2.15 12.14
N MET A 28 9.42 -1.75 10.90
CA MET A 28 9.25 -0.35 10.56
C MET A 28 7.78 -0.01 10.76
N PHE A 29 7.51 1.08 11.47
CA PHE A 29 6.16 1.62 11.64
C PHE A 29 6.17 3.08 11.23
N GLU A 30 5.18 3.49 10.45
CA GLU A 30 5.03 4.87 10.04
C GLU A 30 4.45 5.67 11.20
N ARG A 31 5.30 6.47 11.85
CA ARG A 31 4.91 7.29 12.99
C ARG A 31 4.58 8.70 12.52
N SER A 32 3.35 9.13 12.73
CA SER A 32 2.95 10.54 12.58
C SER A 32 2.99 11.25 13.93
N ASN A 33 3.35 12.54 13.91
CA ASN A 33 3.23 13.43 15.07
C ASN A 33 1.96 14.30 15.01
N ASP A 34 1.13 14.10 13.99
CA ASP A 34 -0.14 14.81 13.87
C ASP A 34 -1.13 14.26 14.92
N PRO A 35 -1.65 15.09 15.84
CA PRO A 35 -2.60 14.64 16.84
C PRO A 35 -3.89 14.07 16.25
N ALA A 36 -4.25 14.45 15.02
CA ALA A 36 -5.44 13.92 14.32
C ALA A 36 -5.18 12.61 13.57
N PHE A 37 -3.93 12.12 13.51
CA PHE A 37 -3.55 10.98 12.67
C PHE A 37 -4.35 9.71 12.96
N ALA A 38 -4.54 9.38 14.25
CA ALA A 38 -5.29 8.18 14.62
C ALA A 38 -6.73 8.22 14.10
N ALA A 39 -7.42 9.36 14.30
CA ALA A 39 -8.78 9.55 13.81
C ALA A 39 -8.87 9.51 12.28
N GLU A 40 -7.86 10.02 11.57
CA GLU A 40 -7.80 9.95 10.11
C GLU A 40 -7.59 8.52 9.59
N VAL A 41 -6.74 7.74 10.26
CA VAL A 41 -6.55 6.32 9.96
C VAL A 41 -7.84 5.54 10.23
N ASP A 42 -8.48 5.78 11.37
CA ASP A 42 -9.73 5.10 11.73
C ASP A 42 -10.84 5.42 10.72
N ASP A 43 -10.96 6.66 10.28
CA ASP A 43 -11.91 7.08 9.24
C ASP A 43 -11.59 6.48 7.86
N SER A 44 -10.31 6.34 7.51
CA SER A 44 -9.88 5.63 6.31
C SER A 44 -10.23 4.15 6.36
N VAL A 45 -9.87 3.46 7.45
CA VAL A 45 -10.11 2.03 7.62
C VAL A 45 -11.61 1.75 7.75
N GLY A 46 -12.35 2.64 8.39
CA GLY A 46 -13.81 2.56 8.48
C GLY A 46 -14.48 2.53 7.11
N LEU A 47 -13.97 3.29 6.13
CA LEU A 47 -14.49 3.23 4.75
C LEU A 47 -14.25 1.89 4.06
N ASP A 48 -13.13 1.22 4.36
CA ASP A 48 -12.83 -0.10 3.79
C ASP A 48 -13.68 -1.20 4.46
N MET A 49 -13.94 -1.07 5.76
CA MET A 49 -14.65 -2.08 6.55
C MET A 49 -16.18 -1.96 6.45
N GLU A 50 -16.71 -0.74 6.47
CA GLU A 50 -18.14 -0.44 6.44
C GLU A 50 -18.42 0.75 5.49
N PRO A 51 -18.36 0.51 4.17
CA PRO A 51 -18.61 1.56 3.19
C PRO A 51 -20.09 1.97 3.17
N PRO A 52 -20.39 3.28 3.05
CA PRO A 52 -21.77 3.74 2.97
C PRO A 52 -22.45 3.20 1.70
N ALA A 53 -23.59 2.53 1.81
CA ALA A 53 -24.30 1.99 0.65
C ALA A 53 -25.27 3.04 0.04
N PRO A 54 -25.38 3.14 -1.29
CA PRO A 54 -24.55 2.55 -2.36
C PRO A 54 -23.32 3.43 -2.72
N ALA A 55 -22.11 3.05 -2.30
CA ALA A 55 -20.86 3.75 -2.66
C ALA A 55 -19.88 2.89 -3.45
N VAL A 56 -18.94 3.58 -4.11
CA VAL A 56 -17.70 3.00 -4.64
C VAL A 56 -16.56 3.57 -3.82
N VAL A 57 -15.72 2.69 -3.25
CA VAL A 57 -14.54 3.06 -2.47
C VAL A 57 -13.29 2.69 -3.25
N VAL A 58 -12.55 3.70 -3.70
CA VAL A 58 -11.28 3.51 -4.40
C VAL A 58 -10.14 4.02 -3.54
N VAL A 59 -9.15 3.16 -3.35
CA VAL A 59 -7.88 3.50 -2.71
C VAL A 59 -6.86 3.72 -3.81
N ILE A 60 -6.17 4.85 -3.81
CA ILE A 60 -5.07 5.09 -4.76
C ILE A 60 -3.73 4.84 -4.08
N ASP A 61 -2.90 4.04 -4.74
CA ASP A 61 -1.51 3.81 -4.35
C ASP A 61 -0.56 4.13 -5.50
N GLU A 62 0.60 4.66 -5.11
CA GLU A 62 1.71 4.91 -6.01
C GLU A 62 2.96 4.17 -5.53
N LYS A 63 3.46 3.28 -6.37
CA LYS A 63 4.78 2.71 -6.21
C LYS A 63 5.74 3.35 -7.20
N SER A 64 6.46 4.37 -6.73
CA SER A 64 7.46 5.07 -7.53
C SER A 64 8.74 4.24 -7.74
N ARG A 65 9.39 4.47 -8.89
CA ARG A 65 10.72 3.94 -9.25
C ARG A 65 10.87 2.41 -9.07
N ILE A 66 9.84 1.64 -9.42
CA ILE A 66 9.96 0.18 -9.55
C ILE A 66 11.06 -0.10 -10.58
N ARG A 67 12.10 -0.81 -10.17
CA ARG A 67 13.19 -1.23 -11.06
C ARG A 67 12.81 -2.49 -11.78
N ALA A 68 13.02 -2.51 -13.10
CA ALA A 68 13.06 -3.74 -13.86
C ALA A 68 14.45 -4.35 -13.68
N LEU A 69 14.58 -5.25 -12.70
CA LEU A 69 15.82 -5.97 -12.43
C LEU A 69 15.79 -7.28 -13.20
N ASP A 70 16.88 -7.57 -13.89
CA ASP A 70 17.16 -8.89 -14.43
C ASP A 70 18.46 -9.43 -13.85
N ARG A 71 18.63 -10.76 -13.86
CA ARG A 71 19.89 -11.38 -13.41
C ARG A 71 20.91 -11.30 -14.53
N THR A 72 22.13 -10.87 -14.21
CA THR A 72 23.21 -10.75 -15.22
C THR A 72 23.58 -12.11 -15.83
N LEU A 73 23.39 -13.19 -15.06
CA LEU A 73 23.64 -14.56 -15.52
C LEU A 73 22.47 -15.47 -15.12
N PRO A 74 22.17 -16.51 -15.94
CA PRO A 74 21.19 -17.53 -15.58
C PRO A 74 21.53 -18.16 -14.23
N GLY A 75 20.53 -18.34 -13.37
CA GLY A 75 20.69 -19.03 -12.10
C GLY A 75 21.15 -20.48 -12.30
N LEU A 76 21.80 -21.04 -11.28
CA LEU A 76 22.19 -22.46 -11.35
C LEU A 76 20.95 -23.36 -11.39
N PRO A 77 20.92 -24.39 -12.25
CA PRO A 77 19.80 -25.31 -12.32
C PRO A 77 19.63 -26.07 -11.01
N LEU A 78 18.38 -26.40 -10.70
CA LEU A 78 18.01 -27.22 -9.55
C LEU A 78 18.71 -28.59 -9.65
N LYS A 79 19.32 -29.03 -8.54
CA LYS A 79 19.93 -30.36 -8.42
C LYS A 79 19.37 -31.06 -7.17
N PRO A 80 19.26 -32.40 -7.14
CA PRO A 80 18.87 -33.11 -5.93
C PRO A 80 19.75 -32.69 -4.74
N GLY A 81 19.13 -32.24 -3.64
CA GLY A 81 19.82 -31.73 -2.45
C GLY A 81 20.40 -30.30 -2.55
N LYS A 82 20.25 -29.59 -3.68
CA LYS A 82 20.65 -28.18 -3.84
C LYS A 82 19.58 -27.37 -4.57
N GLY A 83 19.02 -26.38 -3.88
CA GLY A 83 18.14 -25.37 -4.48
C GLY A 83 18.84 -24.57 -5.58
N GLY A 84 18.08 -24.08 -6.55
CA GLY A 84 18.60 -23.17 -7.57
C GLY A 84 19.11 -21.90 -6.90
N ALA A 85 20.30 -21.45 -7.29
CA ALA A 85 20.93 -20.27 -6.72
C ALA A 85 20.93 -19.15 -7.78
N PRO A 86 20.22 -18.02 -7.56
CA PRO A 86 20.36 -16.86 -8.41
C PRO A 86 21.75 -16.25 -8.24
N THR A 87 22.26 -15.62 -9.30
CA THR A 87 23.48 -14.82 -9.22
C THR A 87 23.23 -13.52 -8.46
N HIS A 88 24.23 -13.06 -7.73
CA HIS A 88 24.14 -11.86 -6.90
C HIS A 88 23.99 -10.57 -7.73
N ASP A 89 24.56 -10.57 -8.93
CA ASP A 89 24.62 -9.37 -9.77
C ASP A 89 23.32 -9.15 -10.55
N ASP A 90 22.81 -7.92 -10.46
CA ASP A 90 21.59 -7.48 -11.13
C ASP A 90 21.92 -6.47 -12.24
N GLN A 91 21.25 -6.61 -13.39
CA GLN A 91 21.22 -5.61 -14.44
C GLN A 91 19.96 -4.73 -14.28
N CYS A 92 20.15 -3.41 -14.24
CA CYS A 92 19.04 -2.45 -14.17
C CYS A 92 18.57 -2.04 -15.57
N ASN A 93 17.33 -2.40 -15.93
CA ASN A 93 16.71 -2.06 -17.22
C ASN A 93 15.86 -0.77 -17.18
N GLY A 94 16.15 0.12 -16.22
CA GLY A 94 15.41 1.35 -15.97
C GLY A 94 14.36 1.22 -14.87
N THR A 95 13.54 2.26 -14.74
CA THR A 95 12.52 2.36 -13.68
C THR A 95 11.17 2.79 -14.24
N THR A 96 10.09 2.26 -13.67
CA THR A 96 8.72 2.68 -13.93
C THR A 96 8.05 3.18 -12.64
N ALA A 97 7.07 4.06 -12.75
CA ALA A 97 6.17 4.41 -11.66
C ALA A 97 4.84 3.71 -11.91
N LEU A 98 4.41 2.88 -10.96
CA LEU A 98 3.11 2.20 -11.02
C LEU A 98 2.10 2.97 -10.19
N PHE A 99 0.97 3.27 -10.80
CA PHE A 99 -0.22 3.77 -10.13
C PHE A 99 -1.30 2.70 -10.18
N ALA A 100 -1.99 2.51 -9.07
CA ALA A 100 -3.10 1.57 -8.98
C ALA A 100 -4.24 2.19 -8.17
N ALA A 101 -5.45 1.89 -8.59
CA ALA A 101 -6.69 2.33 -7.99
C ALA A 101 -7.65 1.12 -7.91
N PRO A 102 -7.47 0.23 -6.92
CA PRO A 102 -8.43 -0.82 -6.61
C PRO A 102 -9.75 -0.25 -6.06
N ASP A 103 -10.87 -0.75 -6.60
CA ASP A 103 -12.20 -0.69 -6.00
C ASP A 103 -12.31 -1.82 -4.98
N VAL A 104 -12.36 -1.45 -3.70
CA VAL A 104 -12.37 -2.40 -2.57
C VAL A 104 -13.65 -3.24 -2.55
N LEU A 105 -14.76 -2.69 -3.06
CA LEU A 105 -16.07 -3.34 -3.03
C LEU A 105 -16.28 -4.30 -4.19
N HIS A 106 -15.89 -3.90 -5.39
CA HIS A 106 -16.18 -4.65 -6.62
C HIS A 106 -14.98 -5.47 -7.13
N GLY A 107 -13.80 -5.29 -6.54
CA GLY A 107 -12.58 -6.03 -6.93
C GLY A 107 -12.01 -5.63 -8.29
N THR A 108 -12.46 -4.50 -8.85
CA THR A 108 -11.90 -3.97 -10.10
C THR A 108 -10.67 -3.11 -9.81
N ILE A 109 -9.73 -3.03 -10.75
CA ILE A 109 -8.49 -2.26 -10.56
C ILE A 109 -8.21 -1.43 -11.81
N VAL A 110 -8.04 -0.13 -11.63
CA VAL A 110 -7.47 0.75 -12.65
C VAL A 110 -5.99 0.90 -12.39
N GLY A 111 -5.14 0.36 -13.27
CA GLY A 111 -3.69 0.39 -13.13
C GLY A 111 -3.00 1.08 -14.30
N ARG A 112 -1.91 1.82 -14.04
CA ARG A 112 -1.11 2.43 -15.10
C ARG A 112 0.38 2.48 -14.75
N GLY A 113 1.20 1.92 -15.63
CA GLY A 113 2.65 2.09 -15.61
C GLY A 113 3.06 3.36 -16.36
N MET A 114 3.92 4.16 -15.75
CA MET A 114 4.35 5.45 -16.28
C MET A 114 5.89 5.52 -16.32
N PRO A 115 6.49 5.91 -17.46
CA PRO A 115 7.94 5.87 -17.63
C PRO A 115 8.68 6.93 -16.81
N LYS A 116 7.98 7.97 -16.32
CA LYS A 116 8.56 9.06 -15.54
C LYS A 116 7.70 9.37 -14.33
N HIS A 117 8.35 9.67 -13.21
CA HIS A 117 7.72 10.18 -11.99
C HIS A 117 7.72 11.72 -12.02
N ARG A 118 6.62 12.33 -12.49
CA ARG A 118 6.44 13.78 -12.55
C ARG A 118 5.13 14.17 -11.89
N HIS A 119 5.02 15.38 -11.35
CA HIS A 119 3.81 15.84 -10.67
C HIS A 119 2.53 15.81 -11.53
N GLN A 120 2.66 15.92 -12.86
CA GLN A 120 1.56 15.83 -13.82
C GLN A 120 0.99 14.41 -13.96
N VAL A 121 1.82 13.40 -13.70
CA VAL A 121 1.48 11.98 -13.93
C VAL A 121 0.38 11.50 -12.97
N PRO A 122 0.44 11.80 -11.65
CA PRO A 122 -0.66 11.55 -10.73
C PRO A 122 -1.98 12.21 -11.16
N ILE A 123 -1.95 13.46 -11.64
CA ILE A 123 -3.16 14.18 -12.05
C ILE A 123 -3.83 13.46 -13.24
N ALA A 124 -3.04 13.13 -14.27
CA ALA A 124 -3.55 12.38 -15.41
C ALA A 124 -4.07 10.97 -15.06
N PHE A 125 -3.53 10.38 -13.98
CA PHE A 125 -4.05 9.12 -13.45
C PHE A 125 -5.38 9.31 -12.72
N LEU A 126 -5.52 10.37 -11.91
CA LEU A 126 -6.80 10.71 -11.27
C LEU A 126 -7.91 10.93 -12.30
N ASP A 127 -7.62 11.64 -13.40
CA ASP A 127 -8.58 11.83 -14.48
C ASP A 127 -8.99 10.51 -15.13
N ALA A 128 -8.05 9.55 -15.24
CA ALA A 128 -8.34 8.23 -15.80
C ALA A 128 -9.21 7.38 -14.86
N VAL A 129 -8.95 7.46 -13.55
CA VAL A 129 -9.79 6.82 -12.52
C VAL A 129 -11.19 7.42 -12.55
N GLU A 130 -11.32 8.74 -12.58
CA GLU A 130 -12.61 9.43 -12.63
C GLU A 130 -13.45 9.03 -13.85
N ARG A 131 -12.82 8.88 -15.02
CA ARG A 131 -13.50 8.39 -16.24
C ARG A 131 -13.89 6.91 -16.18
N ALA A 132 -13.17 6.11 -15.39
CA ALA A 132 -13.46 4.69 -15.23
C ALA A 132 -14.59 4.44 -14.23
N LEU A 133 -14.90 5.42 -13.37
CA LEU A 133 -15.98 5.33 -12.39
C LEU A 133 -17.35 5.60 -13.03
N PRO A 134 -18.45 5.02 -12.49
CA PRO A 134 -19.78 5.26 -13.03
C PRO A 134 -20.18 6.74 -12.90
N ALA A 135 -20.77 7.30 -13.95
CA ALA A 135 -21.18 8.70 -14.01
C ALA A 135 -22.28 9.04 -12.99
N GLY A 136 -22.34 10.32 -12.59
CA GLY A 136 -23.40 10.84 -11.71
C GLY A 136 -23.20 10.59 -10.21
N LYS A 137 -22.04 10.09 -9.79
CA LYS A 137 -21.70 9.90 -8.38
C LYS A 137 -20.91 11.09 -7.84
N GLY A 138 -21.29 11.60 -6.66
CA GLY A 138 -20.57 12.69 -5.99
C GLY A 138 -19.22 12.22 -5.47
N ILE A 139 -18.13 12.85 -5.90
CA ILE A 139 -16.77 12.46 -5.49
C ILE A 139 -16.39 13.14 -4.18
N ARG A 140 -16.23 12.36 -3.12
CA ARG A 140 -15.60 12.82 -1.89
C ARG A 140 -14.16 12.33 -1.80
N ARG A 141 -13.21 13.27 -1.79
CA ARG A 141 -11.78 13.01 -1.62
C ARG A 141 -11.43 13.10 -0.14
N ARG A 142 -10.91 12.02 0.45
CA ARG A 142 -10.20 12.09 1.74
C ARG A 142 -8.73 11.80 1.51
N GLY A 143 -7.85 12.51 2.18
CA GLY A 143 -6.41 12.28 2.04
C GLY A 143 -5.64 12.64 3.28
N CYS A 144 -4.68 11.76 3.62
CA CYS A 144 -3.71 11.97 4.68
C CYS A 144 -2.91 13.25 4.41
N ARG A 145 -2.89 14.17 5.38
CA ARG A 145 -2.13 15.44 5.26
C ARG A 145 -0.62 15.24 5.17
N ARG A 146 -0.09 14.03 5.43
CA ARG A 146 1.34 13.71 5.32
C ARG A 146 1.64 12.61 4.30
N GLY A 147 2.57 12.91 3.41
CA GLY A 147 3.58 11.98 2.86
C GLY A 147 3.14 10.93 1.85
N SER A 148 1.96 10.34 2.03
CA SER A 148 1.40 9.29 1.20
C SER A 148 0.12 9.84 0.59
N ARG A 149 0.12 10.08 -0.73
CA ARG A 149 -1.06 10.55 -1.48
C ARG A 149 -2.10 9.42 -1.59
N ARG A 150 -2.56 8.92 -0.46
CA ARG A 150 -3.70 8.02 -0.39
C ARG A 150 -4.92 8.91 -0.51
N LEU A 151 -5.42 9.03 -1.73
CA LEU A 151 -6.70 9.67 -1.99
C LEU A 151 -7.75 8.56 -1.97
N LEU A 152 -8.63 8.63 -0.99
CA LEU A 152 -9.83 7.80 -0.91
C LEU A 152 -10.93 8.51 -1.67
N PHE A 153 -11.50 7.81 -2.65
CA PHE A 153 -12.67 8.25 -3.39
C PHE A 153 -13.85 7.45 -2.87
N SER A 154 -14.82 8.13 -2.25
CA SER A 154 -16.14 7.56 -2.00
C SER A 154 -17.11 8.21 -2.97
N ALA A 155 -17.77 7.41 -3.81
CA ALA A 155 -18.75 7.89 -4.78
C ALA A 155 -20.10 7.24 -4.50
N SER A 156 -21.05 7.97 -3.92
CA SER A 156 -22.42 7.49 -3.67
C SER A 156 -23.35 7.79 -4.85
N THR A 157 -24.26 6.86 -5.20
CA THR A 157 -25.36 7.21 -6.12
C THR A 157 -26.43 8.01 -5.38
N PRO A 158 -27.08 8.99 -6.01
CA PRO A 158 -28.29 9.57 -5.44
C PRO A 158 -29.33 8.45 -5.30
N SER A 159 -29.89 8.29 -4.10
CA SER A 159 -31.00 7.40 -3.83
C SER A 159 -32.18 7.78 -4.74
N GLU A 160 -32.72 6.80 -5.44
CA GLU A 160 -33.97 6.93 -6.19
C GLU A 160 -35.09 7.36 -5.21
N PRO A 161 -35.91 8.38 -5.52
CA PRO A 161 -36.96 8.80 -4.60
C PRO A 161 -37.97 7.66 -4.46
N ASP A 162 -38.20 7.27 -3.22
CA ASP A 162 -39.19 6.29 -2.80
C ASP A 162 -40.55 6.61 -3.46
N ARG A 163 -40.99 5.74 -4.38
CA ARG A 163 -42.30 5.82 -5.04
C ARG A 163 -43.42 5.21 -4.19
N SER A 164 -43.22 5.01 -2.89
CA SER A 164 -44.22 4.44 -1.98
C SER A 164 -45.26 5.44 -1.44
N THR A 165 -45.19 6.73 -1.75
CA THR A 165 -46.26 7.69 -1.40
C THR A 165 -46.83 8.35 -2.65
N ARG A 166 -47.84 7.69 -3.22
CA ARG A 166 -48.89 8.30 -4.05
C ARG A 166 -50.23 8.05 -3.40
#